data_AF-A0A9E6RMG5-F1
#
_entry.id   AF-A0A9E6RMG5-F1
#
_cell.length_a   1.000
_cell.length_b   1.000
_cell.length_c   1.000
_cell.angle_alpha   90.00
_cell.angle_beta   90.00
_cell.angle_gamma   90.00
#
_symmetry.space_group_name_H-M   'P 1'
#
loop_
_entity.id
_entity.type
_entity.pdbx_description
1 polymer ?
#
loop_
_entity_poly.entity_id
_entity_poly.type
_entity_poly.pdbx_seq_one_letter_code
_entity_poly.pdbx_strand_id
1 'polypeptide(L)'
;MRAALLIPVSAALIASSALAQTAPGSVGSAPPAQLAQAAQALPPLVGQMAQAEAILNANPQQAITVARQILQQARAALQANVNPAAAQQLLTTAARIFASPAAQRVQAETVGELATLTVQIAQTALPPAAVASIAGAAVTTAERLLATSPNTAVDLAGVALQAVQSQPPQQAAPQQSLNVAVVAARILVAPTASVVTPERRAGVMTQVVALATSPVVYAASPTNALQAMANAYTASRAADMLAASPGTSQALTQQLTQFSADSNASQVNPSNSAQVGQILGGAATIETTGARREADLPPPRDETRVFTASPT
;
A
#
# COMPACT_ATOMS: atom_id res chain seq x y z
N MET A 1 -21.07 -30.58 26.44
CA MET A 1 -19.67 -31.05 26.52
C MET A 1 -18.98 -30.81 25.19
N ARG A 2 -18.22 -29.72 25.06
CA ARG A 2 -17.39 -29.46 23.87
C ARG A 2 -16.06 -30.18 24.08
N ALA A 3 -15.80 -31.22 23.29
CA ALA A 3 -14.50 -31.87 23.25
C ALA A 3 -13.49 -30.85 22.68
N ALA A 4 -12.63 -30.31 23.55
CA ALA A 4 -11.50 -29.50 23.14
C ALA A 4 -10.49 -30.42 22.43
N LEU A 5 -10.51 -30.41 21.10
CA LEU A 5 -9.48 -31.04 20.28
C LEU A 5 -8.16 -30.28 20.53
N LEU A 6 -7.32 -30.78 21.43
CA LEU A 6 -5.93 -30.36 21.51
C LEU A 6 -5.22 -30.87 20.26
N ILE A 7 -5.02 -29.99 19.28
CA ILE A 7 -4.13 -30.26 18.14
C ILE A 7 -2.70 -30.11 18.67
N PRO A 8 -1.86 -31.17 18.63
CA PRO A 8 -0.48 -31.08 19.11
C PRO A 8 0.36 -30.23 18.15
N VAL A 9 0.70 -29.00 18.55
CA VAL A 9 1.56 -28.06 17.80
C VAL A 9 3.07 -28.37 18.01
N SER A 10 3.41 -29.36 18.82
CA SER A 10 4.73 -29.39 19.49
C SER A 10 5.88 -30.11 18.78
N ALA A 11 5.75 -30.62 17.55
CA ALA A 11 6.79 -31.50 16.97
C ALA A 11 7.69 -30.87 15.88
N ALA A 12 7.35 -29.71 15.31
CA ALA A 12 8.07 -29.19 14.12
C ALA A 12 9.17 -28.16 14.42
N LEU A 13 9.35 -27.71 15.66
CA LEU A 13 10.21 -26.55 15.97
C LEU A 13 11.72 -26.88 16.11
N ILE A 14 12.12 -28.16 16.16
CA ILE A 14 13.49 -28.54 16.57
C ILE A 14 14.48 -28.58 15.39
N ALA A 15 14.00 -28.61 14.13
CA ALA A 15 14.88 -28.72 12.96
C ALA A 15 15.46 -27.39 12.45
N SER A 16 15.01 -26.22 12.94
CA SER A 16 15.30 -24.93 12.32
C SER A 16 16.53 -24.19 12.87
N SER A 17 17.19 -24.67 13.92
CA SER A 17 18.30 -23.96 14.58
C SER A 17 19.65 -24.07 13.86
N ALA A 18 19.79 -24.89 12.82
CA ALA A 18 21.07 -25.10 12.12
C ALA A 18 21.42 -24.01 11.08
N LEU A 19 20.50 -23.09 10.74
CA LEU A 19 20.69 -22.12 9.65
C LEU A 19 21.17 -20.71 10.10
N ALA A 20 21.32 -20.44 11.40
CA ALA A 20 21.50 -19.07 11.90
C ALA A 20 22.94 -18.63 12.22
N GLN A 21 23.97 -19.45 11.98
CA GLN A 21 25.37 -19.08 12.23
C GLN A 21 26.17 -18.95 10.93
N THR A 22 25.93 -17.88 10.17
CA THR A 22 26.88 -17.42 9.15
C THR A 22 27.24 -15.96 9.43
N ALA A 23 28.53 -15.67 9.46
CA ALA A 23 29.08 -14.38 9.86
C ALA A 23 28.62 -13.25 8.89
N PRO A 24 28.27 -12.07 9.41
CA PRO A 24 27.91 -10.91 8.59
C PRO A 24 29.19 -10.31 7.96
N GLY A 25 29.44 -10.57 6.68
CA GLY A 25 30.57 -9.93 5.98
C GLY A 25 30.80 -10.31 4.53
N SER A 26 30.37 -11.49 4.08
CA SER A 26 30.50 -11.90 2.67
C SER A 26 29.14 -11.87 1.98
N VAL A 27 28.94 -10.94 1.05
CA VAL A 27 27.83 -10.97 0.07
C VAL A 27 28.10 -12.06 -1.00
N GLY A 28 28.78 -13.14 -0.61
CA GLY A 28 29.00 -14.30 -1.44
C GLY A 28 27.66 -14.97 -1.67
N SER A 29 27.31 -15.18 -2.93
CA SER A 29 26.18 -16.01 -3.34
C SER A 29 26.15 -17.27 -2.47
N ALA A 30 25.02 -17.50 -1.79
CA ALA A 30 24.84 -18.69 -0.98
C ALA A 30 25.22 -19.95 -1.81
N PRO A 31 25.94 -20.92 -1.24
CA PRO A 31 26.29 -22.15 -1.93
C PRO A 31 25.05 -22.76 -2.61
N PRO A 32 25.15 -23.29 -3.84
CA PRO A 32 24.01 -23.86 -4.56
C PRO A 32 23.19 -24.87 -3.76
N ALA A 33 23.84 -25.62 -2.86
CA ALA A 33 23.16 -26.55 -1.96
C ALA A 33 22.23 -25.87 -0.94
N GLN A 34 22.61 -24.70 -0.41
CA GLN A 34 21.76 -23.92 0.50
C GLN A 34 20.55 -23.34 -0.23
N LEU A 35 20.73 -22.89 -1.47
CA LEU A 35 19.63 -22.41 -2.32
C LEU A 35 18.63 -23.55 -2.62
N ALA A 36 19.12 -24.75 -2.94
CA ALA A 36 18.28 -25.91 -3.16
C ALA A 36 17.49 -26.33 -1.90
N GLN A 37 18.12 -26.32 -0.73
CA GLN A 37 17.43 -26.58 0.54
C GLN A 37 16.37 -25.52 0.84
N ALA A 38 16.68 -24.25 0.62
CA ALA A 38 15.73 -23.16 0.82
C ALA A 38 14.51 -23.28 -0.12
N ALA A 39 14.72 -23.69 -1.37
CA ALA A 39 13.64 -23.93 -2.34
C ALA A 39 12.68 -25.04 -1.89
N GLN A 40 13.22 -26.12 -1.33
CA GLN A 40 12.43 -27.25 -0.83
C GLN A 40 11.63 -26.90 0.44
N ALA A 41 12.02 -25.86 1.18
CA ALA A 41 11.33 -25.43 2.39
C ALA A 41 10.05 -24.62 2.12
N LEU A 42 9.85 -24.03 0.94
CA LEU A 42 8.69 -23.16 0.67
C LEU A 42 7.34 -23.89 0.57
N PRO A 43 7.19 -25.01 -0.17
CA PRO A 43 5.90 -25.70 -0.28
C PRO A 43 5.23 -26.06 1.06
N PRO A 44 5.93 -26.63 2.06
CA PRO A 44 5.28 -26.92 3.35
C PRO A 44 4.82 -25.65 4.08
N LEU A 45 5.56 -24.54 3.95
CA LEU A 45 5.19 -23.26 4.55
C LEU A 45 3.91 -22.67 3.93
N VAL A 46 3.69 -22.87 2.63
CA VAL A 46 2.43 -22.49 1.97
C VAL A 46 1.24 -23.24 2.59
N GLY A 47 1.39 -24.55 2.84
CA GLY A 47 0.37 -25.36 3.51
C GLY A 47 0.08 -24.91 4.93
N GLN A 48 1.12 -24.57 5.71
CA GLN A 48 0.98 -24.04 7.06
C GLN A 48 0.30 -22.65 7.06
N MET A 49 0.59 -21.81 6.07
CA MET A 49 -0.04 -20.49 5.96
C MET A 49 -1.53 -20.62 5.63
N ALA A 50 -1.92 -21.57 4.79
CA ALA A 50 -3.34 -21.88 4.54
C ALA A 50 -4.04 -22.39 5.81
N GLN A 51 -3.35 -23.16 6.66
CA GLN A 51 -3.89 -23.56 7.96
C GLN A 51 -4.06 -22.37 8.91
N ALA A 52 -3.09 -21.44 8.93
CA ALA A 52 -3.21 -20.20 9.69
C ALA A 52 -4.43 -19.37 9.24
N GLU A 53 -4.67 -19.29 7.93
CA GLU A 53 -5.87 -18.66 7.36
C GLU A 53 -7.15 -19.39 7.78
N ALA A 54 -7.17 -20.73 7.78
CA ALA A 54 -8.34 -21.51 8.16
C ALA A 54 -8.74 -21.32 9.64
N ILE A 55 -7.78 -21.17 10.55
CA ILE A 55 -8.06 -20.95 11.97
C ILE A 55 -8.37 -19.48 12.32
N LEU A 56 -8.23 -18.55 11.37
CA LEU A 56 -8.35 -17.11 11.59
C LEU A 56 -9.68 -16.69 12.23
N ASN A 57 -10.79 -17.31 11.83
CA ASN A 57 -12.12 -17.01 12.40
C ASN A 57 -12.32 -17.62 13.79
N ALA A 58 -11.61 -18.70 14.12
CA ALA A 58 -11.73 -19.39 15.40
C ALA A 58 -10.76 -18.83 16.46
N ASN A 59 -9.54 -18.51 16.05
CA ASN A 59 -8.48 -17.98 16.90
C ASN A 59 -7.57 -17.00 16.12
N PRO A 60 -7.99 -15.73 15.95
CA PRO A 60 -7.27 -14.77 15.13
C PRO A 60 -5.89 -14.43 15.70
N GLN A 61 -5.72 -14.43 17.02
CA GLN A 61 -4.42 -14.19 17.67
C GLN A 61 -3.41 -15.26 17.24
N GLN A 62 -3.79 -16.54 17.35
CA GLN A 62 -2.92 -17.66 16.96
C GLN A 62 -2.62 -17.66 15.47
N ALA A 63 -3.62 -17.38 14.62
CA ALA A 63 -3.44 -17.29 13.17
C ALA A 63 -2.35 -16.28 12.80
N ILE A 64 -2.39 -15.07 13.38
CA ILE A 64 -1.41 -14.02 13.10
C ILE A 64 -0.02 -14.42 13.63
N THR A 65 0.08 -14.98 14.83
CA THR A 65 1.36 -15.46 15.38
C THR A 65 2.00 -16.51 14.48
N VAL A 66 1.21 -17.50 14.02
CA VAL A 66 1.69 -18.56 13.12
C VAL A 66 2.11 -17.96 11.77
N ALA A 67 1.29 -17.09 11.18
CA ALA A 67 1.60 -16.44 9.90
C ALA A 67 2.93 -15.66 9.97
N ARG A 68 3.17 -14.92 11.06
CA ARG A 68 4.44 -14.22 11.27
C ARG A 68 5.63 -15.15 11.35
N GLN A 69 5.52 -16.23 12.13
CA GLN A 69 6.58 -17.23 12.25
C GLN A 69 6.90 -17.88 10.90
N ILE A 70 5.87 -18.20 10.12
CA ILE A 70 6.04 -18.74 8.76
C ILE A 70 6.80 -17.76 7.88
N LEU A 71 6.45 -16.46 7.88
CA LEU A 71 7.17 -15.46 7.09
C LEU A 71 8.62 -15.28 7.54
N GLN A 72 8.88 -15.33 8.84
CA GLN A 72 10.26 -15.27 9.37
C GLN A 72 11.09 -16.47 8.90
N GLN A 73 10.51 -17.67 8.89
CA GLN A 73 11.16 -18.88 8.37
C GLN A 73 11.34 -18.82 6.84
N ALA A 74 10.35 -18.31 6.11
CA ALA A 74 10.37 -18.23 4.66
C ALA A 74 11.33 -17.17 4.13
N ARG A 75 11.70 -16.16 4.93
CA ARG A 75 12.44 -14.97 4.47
C ARG A 75 13.69 -15.30 3.66
N ALA A 76 14.55 -16.19 4.15
CA ALA A 76 15.78 -16.57 3.44
C ALA A 76 15.48 -17.26 2.09
N ALA A 77 14.47 -18.13 2.05
CA ALA A 77 14.07 -18.81 0.82
C ALA A 77 13.41 -17.88 -0.20
N LEU A 78 12.64 -16.89 0.27
CA LEU A 78 11.98 -15.90 -0.57
C LEU A 78 12.99 -14.93 -1.19
N GLN A 79 14.03 -14.53 -0.43
CA GLN A 79 15.12 -13.69 -0.93
C GLN A 79 15.94 -14.37 -2.02
N ALA A 80 16.05 -15.69 -1.97
CA ALA A 80 16.69 -16.48 -3.02
C ALA A 80 15.84 -16.61 -4.30
N ASN A 81 14.56 -16.21 -4.26
CA ASN A 81 13.59 -16.24 -5.36
C ASN A 81 13.55 -17.58 -6.15
N VAL A 82 13.74 -18.71 -5.46
CA VAL A 82 13.89 -20.01 -6.12
C VAL A 82 12.55 -20.58 -6.59
N ASN A 83 11.43 -20.11 -6.04
CA ASN A 83 10.09 -20.51 -6.45
C ASN A 83 9.11 -19.32 -6.37
N PRO A 84 9.00 -18.50 -7.45
CA PRO A 84 8.20 -17.28 -7.43
C PRO A 84 6.69 -17.54 -7.25
N ALA A 85 6.18 -18.68 -7.75
CA ALA A 85 4.77 -19.04 -7.58
C ALA A 85 4.42 -19.34 -6.12
N ALA A 86 5.25 -20.14 -5.43
CA ALA A 86 5.07 -20.41 -4.01
C ALA A 86 5.23 -19.14 -3.16
N ALA A 87 6.20 -18.29 -3.51
CA ALA A 87 6.39 -16.99 -2.86
C ALA A 87 5.14 -16.11 -2.97
N GLN A 88 4.58 -15.99 -4.18
CA GLN A 88 3.38 -15.20 -4.44
C GLN A 88 2.17 -15.75 -3.68
N GLN A 89 1.97 -17.07 -3.68
CA GLN A 89 0.86 -17.70 -2.95
C GLN A 89 0.99 -17.45 -1.44
N LEU A 90 2.19 -17.64 -0.87
CA LEU A 90 2.44 -17.44 0.55
C LEU A 90 2.14 -16.00 0.99
N LEU A 91 2.67 -15.02 0.26
CA LEU A 91 2.54 -13.60 0.60
C LEU A 91 1.13 -13.07 0.33
N THR A 92 0.44 -13.58 -0.71
CA THR A 92 -0.97 -13.24 -0.95
C THR A 92 -1.86 -13.77 0.18
N THR A 93 -1.60 -14.98 0.66
CA THR A 93 -2.34 -15.53 1.82
C THR A 93 -2.06 -14.73 3.08
N ALA A 94 -0.80 -14.37 3.36
CA ALA A 94 -0.46 -13.49 4.48
C ALA A 94 -1.19 -12.13 4.39
N ALA A 95 -1.30 -11.57 3.17
CA ALA A 95 -2.06 -10.35 2.91
C ALA A 95 -3.55 -10.49 3.22
N ARG A 96 -4.17 -11.61 2.84
CA ARG A 96 -5.57 -11.90 3.21
C ARG A 96 -5.75 -12.04 4.72
N ILE A 97 -4.80 -12.66 5.42
CA ILE A 97 -4.85 -12.80 6.88
C ILE A 97 -4.87 -11.43 7.55
N PHE A 98 -3.88 -10.56 7.29
CA PHE A 98 -3.81 -9.26 7.98
C PHE A 98 -4.92 -8.29 7.55
N ALA A 99 -5.43 -8.41 6.32
CA ALA A 99 -6.51 -7.57 5.81
C ALA A 99 -7.91 -8.02 6.27
N SER A 100 -8.03 -9.21 6.87
CA SER A 100 -9.31 -9.76 7.31
C SER A 100 -9.94 -8.95 8.45
N PRO A 101 -11.29 -8.91 8.56
CA PRO A 101 -11.95 -8.32 9.72
C PRO A 101 -11.64 -9.04 11.03
N ALA A 102 -11.36 -10.34 10.99
CA ALA A 102 -11.01 -11.12 12.18
C ALA A 102 -9.65 -10.70 12.74
N ALA A 103 -8.66 -10.41 11.88
CA ALA A 103 -7.37 -9.90 12.31
C ALA A 103 -7.46 -8.53 13.00
N GLN A 104 -8.38 -7.66 12.58
CA GLN A 104 -8.57 -6.34 13.20
C GLN A 104 -9.13 -6.40 14.63
N ARG A 105 -9.62 -7.57 15.08
CA ARG A 105 -10.02 -7.79 16.47
C ARG A 105 -8.83 -8.12 17.38
N VAL A 106 -7.66 -8.35 16.79
CA VAL A 106 -6.39 -8.57 17.50
C VAL A 106 -5.73 -7.23 17.78
N GLN A 107 -4.72 -7.23 18.65
CA GLN A 107 -3.86 -6.07 18.90
C GLN A 107 -3.32 -5.50 17.59
N ALA A 108 -3.53 -4.20 17.39
CA ALA A 108 -3.19 -3.45 16.18
C ALA A 108 -1.71 -3.59 15.81
N GLU A 109 -0.83 -3.60 16.81
CA GLU A 109 0.61 -3.72 16.67
C GLU A 109 0.98 -5.05 16.03
N THR A 110 0.34 -6.15 16.44
CA THR A 110 0.64 -7.48 15.90
C THR A 110 0.22 -7.61 14.44
N VAL A 111 -0.93 -7.02 14.07
CA VAL A 111 -1.41 -6.95 12.69
C VAL A 111 -0.47 -6.09 11.85
N GLY A 112 -0.08 -4.92 12.36
CA GLY A 112 0.85 -4.01 11.69
C GLY A 112 2.22 -4.63 11.44
N GLU A 113 2.75 -5.40 12.40
CA GLU A 113 4.01 -6.13 12.25
C GLU A 113 3.92 -7.20 11.15
N LEU A 114 2.82 -7.98 11.11
CA LEU A 114 2.60 -8.96 10.05
C LEU A 114 2.50 -8.29 8.67
N ALA A 115 1.73 -7.20 8.55
CA ALA A 115 1.56 -6.46 7.31
C ALA A 115 2.89 -5.86 6.83
N THR A 116 3.64 -5.23 7.74
CA THR A 116 4.97 -4.66 7.47
C THR A 116 5.94 -5.73 6.96
N LEU A 117 6.03 -6.87 7.66
CA LEU A 117 6.88 -7.98 7.26
C LEU A 117 6.49 -8.52 5.87
N THR A 118 5.18 -8.66 5.61
CA THR A 118 4.67 -9.14 4.32
C THR A 118 5.06 -8.19 3.18
N VAL A 119 4.89 -6.89 3.37
CA VAL A 119 5.25 -5.86 2.37
C VAL A 119 6.76 -5.85 2.11
N GLN A 120 7.59 -5.87 3.17
CA GLN A 120 9.05 -5.87 3.04
C GLN A 120 9.56 -7.10 2.30
N ILE A 121 9.01 -8.29 2.59
CA ILE A 121 9.39 -9.50 1.88
C ILE A 121 8.92 -9.42 0.42
N ALA A 122 7.67 -9.01 0.17
CA ALA A 122 7.12 -8.85 -1.17
C ALA A 122 7.98 -7.93 -2.05
N GLN A 123 8.43 -6.80 -1.51
CA GLN A 123 9.31 -5.84 -2.19
C GLN A 123 10.56 -6.49 -2.81
N THR A 124 11.09 -7.53 -2.16
CA THR A 124 12.32 -8.22 -2.60
C THR A 124 12.07 -9.51 -3.39
N ALA A 125 10.88 -10.11 -3.24
CA ALA A 125 10.62 -11.47 -3.74
C ALA A 125 9.60 -11.53 -4.88
N LEU A 126 8.83 -10.47 -5.11
CA LEU A 126 7.68 -10.50 -6.03
C LEU A 126 7.81 -9.48 -7.19
N PRO A 127 7.12 -9.72 -8.31
CA PRO A 127 7.04 -8.74 -9.39
C PRO A 127 6.28 -7.47 -8.96
N PRO A 128 6.52 -6.32 -9.60
CA PRO A 128 5.97 -5.03 -9.17
C PRO A 128 4.44 -4.98 -9.02
N ALA A 129 3.69 -5.66 -9.89
CA ALA A 129 2.23 -5.70 -9.80
C ALA A 129 1.72 -6.40 -8.52
N ALA A 130 2.40 -7.47 -8.11
CA ALA A 130 2.07 -8.18 -6.86
C ALA A 130 2.47 -7.35 -5.63
N VAL A 131 3.62 -6.66 -5.68
CA VAL A 131 4.03 -5.71 -4.63
C VAL A 131 2.99 -4.61 -4.45
N ALA A 132 2.51 -4.00 -5.54
CA ALA A 132 1.48 -2.95 -5.49
C ALA A 132 0.15 -3.46 -4.92
N SER A 133 -0.24 -4.70 -5.24
CA SER A 133 -1.44 -5.33 -4.67
C SER A 133 -1.31 -5.51 -3.14
N ILE A 134 -0.19 -6.04 -2.66
CA ILE A 134 0.09 -6.24 -1.23
C ILE A 134 0.20 -4.89 -0.50
N ALA A 135 0.86 -3.90 -1.11
CA ALA A 135 0.93 -2.53 -0.58
C ALA A 135 -0.47 -1.90 -0.47
N GLY A 136 -1.36 -2.15 -1.45
CA GLY A 136 -2.76 -1.74 -1.41
C GLY A 136 -3.54 -2.35 -0.24
N ALA A 137 -3.37 -3.64 0.01
CA ALA A 137 -3.94 -4.30 1.20
C ALA A 137 -3.37 -3.72 2.50
N ALA A 138 -2.07 -3.40 2.53
CA ALA A 138 -1.39 -2.80 3.69
C ALA A 138 -1.93 -1.40 4.01
N VAL A 139 -2.08 -0.50 3.04
CA VAL A 139 -2.65 0.84 3.31
C VAL A 139 -4.12 0.80 3.71
N THR A 140 -4.90 -0.15 3.17
CA THR A 140 -6.29 -0.36 3.58
C THR A 140 -6.35 -0.84 5.04
N THR A 141 -5.40 -1.70 5.43
CA THR A 141 -5.25 -2.13 6.82
C THR A 141 -4.80 -0.97 7.71
N ALA A 142 -3.83 -0.17 7.26
CA ALA A 142 -3.40 1.05 7.96
C ALA A 142 -4.56 2.01 8.22
N GLU A 143 -5.42 2.27 7.22
CA GLU A 143 -6.61 3.12 7.37
C GLU A 143 -7.54 2.60 8.48
N ARG A 144 -7.69 1.28 8.60
CA ARG A 144 -8.51 0.65 9.68
C ARG A 144 -7.83 0.71 11.04
N LEU A 145 -6.50 0.61 11.10
CA LEU A 145 -5.72 0.72 12.34
C LEU A 145 -5.63 2.16 12.84
N LEU A 146 -5.90 3.15 12.00
CA LEU A 146 -5.72 4.57 12.31
C LEU A 146 -6.49 5.05 13.55
N ALA A 147 -7.66 4.46 13.82
CA ALA A 147 -8.47 4.82 14.98
C ALA A 147 -7.95 4.23 16.30
N THR A 148 -7.23 3.10 16.25
CA THR A 148 -6.80 2.34 17.43
C THR A 148 -5.29 2.43 17.69
N SER A 149 -4.48 2.54 16.65
CA SER A 149 -3.02 2.67 16.72
C SER A 149 -2.51 3.56 15.57
N PRO A 150 -2.60 4.90 15.72
CA PRO A 150 -2.26 5.85 14.66
C PRO A 150 -0.78 5.78 14.26
N ASN A 151 0.13 5.50 15.20
CA ASN A 151 1.55 5.33 14.90
C ASN A 151 1.77 4.13 13.96
N THR A 152 1.20 2.97 14.28
CA THR A 152 1.28 1.77 13.43
C THR A 152 0.65 2.00 12.05
N ALA A 153 -0.47 2.74 11.99
CA ALA A 153 -1.10 3.09 10.72
C ALA A 153 -0.19 3.94 9.82
N VAL A 154 0.41 5.01 10.35
CA VAL A 154 1.32 5.88 9.57
C VAL A 154 2.59 5.13 9.17
N ASP A 155 3.18 4.34 10.06
CA ASP A 155 4.37 3.53 9.75
C ASP A 155 4.07 2.52 8.63
N LEU A 156 2.94 1.80 8.70
CA LEU A 156 2.54 0.84 7.68
C LEU A 156 2.25 1.51 6.33
N ALA A 157 1.63 2.69 6.33
CA ALA A 157 1.42 3.47 5.12
C ALA A 157 2.74 3.90 4.46
N GLY A 158 3.71 4.34 5.26
CA GLY A 158 5.06 4.66 4.77
C GLY A 158 5.80 3.44 4.20
N VAL A 159 5.70 2.28 4.84
CA VAL A 159 6.28 1.02 4.33
C VAL A 159 5.64 0.63 2.99
N ALA A 160 4.32 0.75 2.86
CA ALA A 160 3.62 0.45 1.61
C ALA A 160 4.01 1.40 0.47
N LEU A 161 4.14 2.71 0.75
CA LEU A 161 4.64 3.71 -0.21
C LEU A 161 6.07 3.41 -0.66
N GLN A 162 6.96 3.15 0.29
CA GLN A 162 8.35 2.81 0.00
C GLN A 162 8.46 1.56 -0.88
N ALA A 163 7.61 0.56 -0.62
CA ALA A 163 7.60 -0.69 -1.38
C ALA A 163 7.18 -0.50 -2.84
N VAL A 164 6.18 0.35 -3.13
CA VAL A 164 5.79 0.64 -4.52
C VAL A 164 6.78 1.59 -5.20
N GLN A 165 7.38 2.52 -4.45
CA GLN A 165 8.37 3.47 -4.97
C GLN A 165 9.70 2.80 -5.34
N SER A 166 10.10 1.75 -4.64
CA SER A 166 11.35 1.04 -4.90
C SER A 166 11.31 0.11 -6.11
N GLN A 167 10.13 -0.14 -6.69
CA GLN A 167 10.02 -1.01 -7.86
C GLN A 167 10.43 -0.23 -9.12
N PRO A 168 11.03 -0.90 -10.13
CA PRO A 168 11.33 -0.28 -11.41
C PRO A 168 10.11 0.46 -11.96
N PRO A 169 10.31 1.60 -12.63
CA PRO A 169 9.31 2.65 -12.78
C PRO A 169 8.00 2.13 -13.37
N GLN A 170 7.04 1.84 -12.48
CA GLN A 170 5.58 2.01 -12.59
C GLN A 170 4.85 1.41 -13.81
N GLN A 171 5.51 0.66 -14.70
CA GLN A 171 4.88 0.14 -15.91
C GLN A 171 3.87 -0.99 -15.62
N ALA A 172 4.05 -1.75 -14.54
CA ALA A 172 3.19 -2.92 -14.31
C ALA A 172 1.89 -2.61 -13.54
N ALA A 173 1.84 -1.53 -12.74
CA ALA A 173 0.72 -1.24 -11.85
C ALA A 173 0.64 0.25 -11.41
N PRO A 174 0.58 1.21 -12.34
CA PRO A 174 0.61 2.64 -11.98
C PRO A 174 -0.66 3.06 -11.22
N GLN A 175 -1.82 2.53 -11.60
CA GLN A 175 -3.09 2.83 -10.92
C GLN A 175 -3.11 2.33 -9.47
N GLN A 176 -2.59 1.12 -9.22
CA GLN A 176 -2.51 0.55 -7.86
C GLN A 176 -1.52 1.34 -7.00
N SER A 177 -0.37 1.72 -7.57
CA SER A 177 0.62 2.56 -6.89
C SER A 177 0.03 3.93 -6.52
N LEU A 178 -0.76 4.52 -7.42
CA LEU A 178 -1.49 5.75 -7.13
C LEU A 178 -2.50 5.58 -6.01
N ASN A 179 -3.26 4.48 -6.02
CA ASN A 179 -4.23 4.20 -4.95
C ASN A 179 -3.54 4.09 -3.57
N VAL A 180 -2.33 3.51 -3.51
CA VAL A 180 -1.50 3.50 -2.29
C VAL A 180 -1.20 4.92 -1.82
N ALA A 181 -0.77 5.82 -2.72
CA ALA A 181 -0.54 7.23 -2.39
C ALA A 181 -1.81 7.96 -1.94
N VAL A 182 -2.95 7.75 -2.60
CA VAL A 182 -4.21 8.40 -2.23
C VAL A 182 -4.66 8.00 -0.82
N VAL A 183 -4.62 6.71 -0.50
CA VAL A 183 -5.00 6.23 0.83
C VAL A 183 -4.01 6.71 1.90
N ALA A 184 -2.70 6.66 1.63
CA ALA A 184 -1.70 7.20 2.55
C ALA A 184 -1.88 8.71 2.78
N ALA A 185 -2.17 9.49 1.74
CA ALA A 185 -2.46 10.91 1.87
C ALA A 185 -3.70 11.18 2.72
N ARG A 186 -4.74 10.34 2.59
CA ARG A 186 -5.95 10.42 3.43
C ARG A 186 -5.66 10.12 4.90
N ILE A 187 -4.83 9.11 5.17
CA ILE A 187 -4.37 8.81 6.54
C ILE A 187 -3.69 10.03 7.16
N LEU A 188 -2.85 10.74 6.40
CA LEU A 188 -2.07 11.89 6.90
C LEU A 188 -2.90 13.14 7.25
N VAL A 189 -4.06 13.33 6.61
CA VAL A 189 -4.98 14.44 6.89
C VAL A 189 -6.03 14.11 7.96
N ALA A 190 -6.13 12.85 8.37
CA ALA A 190 -7.06 12.45 9.41
C ALA A 190 -6.66 13.08 10.77
N PRO A 191 -7.62 13.57 11.58
CA PRO A 191 -7.31 14.18 12.86
C PRO A 191 -6.52 13.28 13.81
N THR A 192 -6.80 11.98 13.82
CA THR A 192 -6.10 11.00 14.67
C THR A 192 -4.62 10.82 14.31
N ALA A 193 -4.22 11.16 13.08
CA ALA A 193 -2.82 11.12 12.68
C ALA A 193 -1.98 12.24 13.34
N SER A 194 -2.60 13.29 13.88
CA SER A 194 -1.88 14.37 14.59
C SER A 194 -1.12 13.91 15.84
N VAL A 195 -1.47 12.73 16.39
CA VAL A 195 -0.79 12.12 17.54
C VAL A 195 0.57 11.50 17.14
N VAL A 196 0.79 11.25 15.84
CA VAL A 196 2.05 10.69 15.32
C VAL A 196 3.11 11.79 15.25
N THR A 197 4.35 11.43 15.56
CA THR A 197 5.50 12.34 15.49
C THR A 197 5.57 13.06 14.13
N PRO A 198 5.66 14.40 14.09
CA PRO A 198 5.66 15.19 12.85
C PRO A 198 6.70 14.75 11.82
N GLU A 199 7.89 14.33 12.24
CA GLU A 199 8.98 13.91 11.36
C GLU A 199 8.60 12.66 10.54
N ARG A 200 7.91 11.70 11.16
CA ARG A 200 7.41 10.50 10.46
C ARG A 200 6.34 10.89 9.44
N ARG A 201 5.39 11.73 9.83
CA ARG A 201 4.33 12.20 8.91
C ARG A 201 4.93 12.96 7.73
N ALA A 202 5.93 13.81 7.97
CA ALA A 202 6.65 14.54 6.94
C ALA A 202 7.28 13.60 5.90
N GLY A 203 7.97 12.54 6.34
CA GLY A 203 8.55 11.55 5.44
C GLY A 203 7.52 10.90 4.52
N VAL A 204 6.36 10.51 5.08
CA VAL A 204 5.26 9.91 4.30
C VAL A 204 4.66 10.94 3.33
N MET A 205 4.49 12.20 3.72
CA MET A 205 4.01 13.26 2.80
C MET A 205 4.93 13.44 1.59
N THR A 206 6.25 13.48 1.81
CA THR A 206 7.23 13.58 0.72
C THR A 206 7.16 12.37 -0.21
N GLN A 207 7.00 11.16 0.34
CA GLN A 207 6.81 9.94 -0.47
C GLN A 207 5.51 9.98 -1.30
N VAL A 208 4.41 10.46 -0.72
CA VAL A 208 3.13 10.63 -1.44
C VAL A 208 3.31 11.57 -2.64
N VAL A 209 3.90 12.75 -2.43
CA VAL A 209 4.08 13.73 -3.51
C VAL A 209 5.05 13.18 -4.56
N ALA A 210 6.18 12.59 -4.16
CA ALA A 210 7.12 11.97 -5.10
C ALA A 210 6.49 10.88 -5.97
N LEU A 211 5.62 10.04 -5.41
CA LEU A 211 4.92 9.02 -6.17
C LEU A 211 3.86 9.64 -7.10
N ALA A 212 3.07 10.60 -6.60
CA ALA A 212 1.99 11.24 -7.34
C ALA A 212 2.49 12.14 -8.49
N THR A 213 3.67 12.75 -8.36
CA THR A 213 4.32 13.56 -9.42
C THR A 213 5.06 12.71 -10.46
N SER A 214 5.12 11.39 -10.28
CA SER A 214 5.81 10.54 -11.25
C SER A 214 5.03 10.46 -12.57
N PRO A 215 5.66 10.64 -13.75
CA PRO A 215 4.95 10.76 -15.03
C PRO A 215 3.97 9.62 -15.33
N VAL A 216 4.38 8.37 -15.06
CA VAL A 216 3.55 7.18 -15.36
C VAL A 216 2.37 7.05 -14.40
N VAL A 217 2.59 7.33 -13.11
CA VAL A 217 1.52 7.33 -12.09
C VAL A 217 0.55 8.48 -12.28
N TYR A 218 1.07 9.68 -12.58
CA TYR A 218 0.26 10.86 -12.87
C TYR A 218 -0.62 10.64 -14.11
N ALA A 219 -0.04 10.10 -15.20
CA ALA A 219 -0.77 9.82 -16.43
C ALA A 219 -1.89 8.78 -16.24
N ALA A 220 -1.78 7.87 -15.26
CA ALA A 220 -2.83 6.89 -14.99
C ALA A 220 -4.10 7.53 -14.43
N SER A 221 -3.99 8.53 -13.55
CA SER A 221 -5.14 9.32 -13.08
C SER A 221 -4.71 10.69 -12.52
N PRO A 222 -4.67 11.73 -13.37
CA PRO A 222 -4.23 13.07 -12.98
C PRO A 222 -5.02 13.64 -11.80
N THR A 223 -6.35 13.46 -11.79
CA THR A 223 -7.23 13.95 -10.73
C THR A 223 -6.89 13.34 -9.37
N ASN A 224 -6.70 12.02 -9.30
CA ASN A 224 -6.38 11.34 -8.04
C ASN A 224 -4.97 11.68 -7.55
N ALA A 225 -4.02 11.85 -8.47
CA ALA A 225 -2.68 12.30 -8.14
C ALA A 225 -2.68 13.71 -7.55
N LEU A 226 -3.41 14.65 -8.16
CA LEU A 226 -3.55 16.01 -7.64
C LEU A 226 -4.26 16.03 -6.28
N GLN A 227 -5.26 15.18 -6.05
CA GLN A 227 -5.89 15.06 -4.73
C GLN A 227 -4.91 14.53 -3.67
N ALA A 228 -4.09 13.52 -4.00
CA ALA A 228 -3.08 13.01 -3.09
C ALA A 228 -2.04 14.09 -2.74
N MET A 229 -1.60 14.87 -3.74
CA MET A 229 -0.73 16.03 -3.56
C MET A 229 -1.37 17.10 -2.66
N ALA A 230 -2.64 17.44 -2.90
CA ALA A 230 -3.39 18.43 -2.12
C ALA A 230 -3.51 18.02 -0.65
N ASN A 231 -3.83 16.75 -0.39
CA ASN A 231 -3.93 16.20 0.96
C ASN A 231 -2.58 16.24 1.68
N ALA A 232 -1.49 15.81 1.02
CA ALA A 232 -0.15 15.86 1.59
C ALA A 232 0.30 17.29 1.91
N TYR A 233 0.06 18.25 1.00
CA TYR A 233 0.39 19.65 1.22
C TYR A 233 -0.44 20.26 2.36
N THR A 234 -1.75 19.99 2.40
CA THR A 234 -2.63 20.43 3.51
C THR A 234 -2.13 19.91 4.85
N ALA A 235 -1.79 18.62 4.92
CA ALA A 235 -1.24 18.02 6.14
C ALA A 235 0.09 18.70 6.56
N SER A 236 0.96 19.06 5.61
CA SER A 236 2.23 19.73 5.90
C SER A 236 2.07 21.15 6.47
N ARG A 237 0.91 21.77 6.27
CA ARG A 237 0.56 23.12 6.78
C ARG A 237 -0.19 23.09 8.11
N ALA A 238 -0.45 21.91 8.68
CA ALA A 238 -1.02 21.82 10.02
C ALA A 238 -0.10 22.50 11.05
N ALA A 239 -0.68 23.11 12.09
CA ALA A 239 0.07 23.95 13.03
C ALA A 239 1.18 23.16 13.79
N ASP A 240 0.88 21.92 14.15
CA ASP A 240 1.82 20.96 14.74
C ASP A 240 2.99 20.64 13.79
N MET A 241 2.68 20.44 12.49
CA MET A 241 3.67 20.17 11.46
C MET A 241 4.57 21.38 11.19
N LEU A 242 4.01 22.59 11.14
CA LEU A 242 4.79 23.82 10.95
C LEU A 242 5.74 24.09 12.12
N ALA A 243 5.33 23.76 13.34
CA ALA A 243 6.15 23.95 14.53
C ALA A 243 7.32 22.94 14.60
N ALA A 244 7.07 21.67 14.26
CA ALA A 244 8.06 20.61 14.41
C ALA A 244 8.92 20.38 13.15
N SER A 245 8.36 20.58 11.95
CA SER A 245 9.04 20.31 10.67
C SER A 245 8.79 21.40 9.62
N PRO A 246 9.28 22.65 9.86
CA PRO A 246 9.06 23.78 8.95
C PRO A 246 9.63 23.54 7.54
N GLY A 247 10.68 22.72 7.41
CA GLY A 247 11.29 22.38 6.13
C GLY A 247 10.38 21.54 5.21
N THR A 248 9.40 20.80 5.75
CA THR A 248 8.54 19.93 4.95
C THR A 248 7.66 20.73 4.00
N SER A 249 6.98 21.78 4.49
CA SER A 249 6.13 22.61 3.63
C SER A 249 6.97 23.27 2.53
N GLN A 250 8.19 23.72 2.83
CA GLN A 250 9.09 24.32 1.85
C GLN A 250 9.51 23.32 0.77
N ALA A 251 9.87 22.10 1.16
CA ALA A 251 10.24 21.03 0.23
C ALA A 251 9.06 20.66 -0.69
N LEU A 252 7.86 20.51 -0.13
CA LEU A 252 6.66 20.21 -0.93
C LEU A 252 6.29 21.37 -1.87
N THR A 253 6.41 22.62 -1.43
CA THR A 253 6.21 23.79 -2.30
C THR A 253 7.17 23.79 -3.48
N GLN A 254 8.46 23.50 -3.25
CA GLN A 254 9.47 23.42 -4.33
C GLN A 254 9.14 22.30 -5.31
N GLN A 255 8.81 21.11 -4.80
CA GLN A 255 8.48 19.95 -5.64
C GLN A 255 7.21 20.19 -6.48
N LEU A 256 6.16 20.75 -5.89
CA LEU A 256 4.93 21.09 -6.61
C LEU A 256 5.16 22.21 -7.63
N THR A 257 5.97 23.21 -7.31
CA THR A 257 6.34 24.27 -8.28
C THR A 257 7.08 23.68 -9.47
N GLN A 258 8.05 22.79 -9.24
CA GLN A 258 8.77 22.10 -10.32
C GLN A 258 7.80 21.27 -11.17
N PHE A 259 6.91 20.52 -10.54
CA PHE A 259 5.90 19.70 -11.23
C PHE A 259 4.88 20.54 -12.03
N SER A 260 4.52 21.74 -11.55
CA SER A 260 3.63 22.66 -12.27
C SER A 260 4.21 23.15 -13.60
N ALA A 261 5.55 23.18 -13.70
CA ALA A 261 6.29 23.55 -14.89
C ALA A 261 6.65 22.35 -15.80
N ASP A 262 6.28 21.13 -15.40
CA ASP A 262 6.55 19.92 -16.19
C ASP A 262 5.67 19.90 -17.45
N SER A 263 6.33 19.84 -18.62
CA SER A 263 5.67 19.80 -19.92
C SER A 263 4.90 18.49 -20.14
N ASN A 264 5.39 17.36 -19.62
CA ASN A 264 4.69 16.08 -19.74
C ASN A 264 3.40 16.09 -18.93
N ALA A 265 3.44 16.63 -17.71
CA ALA A 265 2.24 16.78 -16.88
C ALA A 265 1.20 17.68 -17.55
N SER A 266 1.65 18.75 -18.22
CA SER A 266 0.78 19.68 -18.96
C SER A 266 0.21 19.09 -20.25
N GLN A 267 0.93 18.17 -20.91
CA GLN A 267 0.40 17.41 -22.06
C GLN A 267 -0.70 16.44 -21.63
N VAL A 268 -0.52 15.75 -20.50
CA VAL A 268 -1.51 14.83 -19.92
C VAL A 268 -2.73 15.59 -19.38
N ASN A 269 -2.49 16.74 -18.76
CA ASN A 269 -3.53 17.57 -18.15
C ASN A 269 -3.21 19.06 -18.40
N PRO A 270 -3.85 19.70 -19.39
CA PRO A 270 -3.61 21.12 -19.69
C PRO A 270 -3.93 22.09 -18.55
N SER A 271 -4.73 21.67 -17.56
CA SER A 271 -5.05 22.46 -16.37
C SER A 271 -4.06 22.25 -15.21
N ASN A 272 -3.01 21.42 -15.40
CA ASN A 272 -2.06 21.04 -14.34
C ASN A 272 -1.49 22.24 -13.58
N SER A 273 -0.92 23.22 -14.30
CA SER A 273 -0.32 24.41 -13.70
C SER A 273 -1.32 25.17 -12.80
N ALA A 274 -2.54 25.40 -13.30
CA ALA A 274 -3.59 26.08 -12.54
C ALA A 274 -4.02 25.29 -11.30
N GLN A 275 -4.19 23.97 -11.42
CA GLN A 275 -4.60 23.09 -10.31
C GLN A 275 -3.51 22.96 -9.25
N VAL A 276 -2.24 22.86 -9.64
CA VAL A 276 -1.12 22.89 -8.70
C VAL A 276 -1.01 24.27 -8.02
N GLY A 277 -1.26 25.36 -8.75
CA GLY A 277 -1.37 26.70 -8.18
C GLY A 277 -2.46 26.80 -7.11
N GLN A 278 -3.61 26.17 -7.33
CA GLN A 278 -4.69 26.07 -6.33
C GLN A 278 -4.24 25.30 -5.07
N ILE A 279 -3.53 24.18 -5.23
CA ILE A 279 -2.96 23.42 -4.12
C ILE A 279 -2.01 24.30 -3.30
N LEU A 280 -1.07 24.97 -3.97
CA LEU A 280 -0.09 25.87 -3.32
C LEU A 280 -0.77 27.03 -2.57
N GLY A 281 -1.86 27.56 -3.14
CA GLY A 281 -2.72 28.56 -2.52
C GLY A 281 -3.53 28.06 -1.32
N GLY A 282 -3.60 26.75 -1.09
CA GLY A 282 -4.33 26.12 0.02
C GLY A 282 -5.80 25.85 -0.29
N ALA A 283 -6.21 25.80 -1.56
CA ALA A 283 -7.54 25.33 -1.91
C ALA A 283 -7.65 23.82 -1.67
N ALA A 284 -8.54 23.41 -0.76
CA ALA A 284 -8.72 22.00 -0.40
C ALA A 284 -9.49 21.19 -1.47
N THR A 285 -10.20 21.88 -2.37
CA THR A 285 -11.00 21.27 -3.44
C THR A 285 -10.46 21.69 -4.78
N ILE A 286 -10.04 20.72 -5.59
CA ILE A 286 -9.65 20.96 -6.98
C ILE A 286 -10.92 20.89 -7.83
N GLU A 287 -11.33 22.02 -8.39
CA GLU A 287 -12.46 22.04 -9.30
C GLU A 287 -12.10 21.29 -10.58
N THR A 288 -12.73 20.14 -10.80
CA THR A 288 -12.60 19.40 -12.05
C THR A 288 -13.46 20.10 -13.11
N THR A 289 -12.84 20.90 -13.97
CA THR A 289 -13.49 21.68 -15.05
C THR A 289 -14.34 20.82 -16.01
N GLY A 290 -14.27 19.49 -15.95
CA GLY A 290 -14.96 18.57 -16.85
C GLY A 290 -16.44 18.28 -16.54
N ALA A 291 -16.91 18.39 -15.29
CA ALA A 291 -18.28 17.93 -14.95
C ALA A 291 -19.37 19.00 -15.18
N ARG A 292 -19.00 20.25 -15.44
CA ARG A 292 -19.98 21.36 -15.50
C ARG A 292 -20.64 21.54 -16.86
N ARG A 293 -20.17 20.87 -17.92
CA ARG A 293 -20.72 21.03 -19.28
C ARG A 293 -21.89 20.09 -19.62
N GLU A 294 -22.16 19.07 -18.80
CA GLU A 294 -23.23 18.10 -19.11
C GLU A 294 -24.58 18.48 -18.48
N ALA A 295 -24.59 19.35 -17.47
CA ALA A 295 -25.82 19.86 -16.85
C ALA A 295 -26.48 21.03 -17.62
N ASP A 296 -25.83 21.52 -18.69
CA ASP A 296 -26.33 22.66 -19.49
C ASP A 296 -26.69 22.24 -20.93
N LEU A 297 -26.75 20.91 -21.19
CA LEU A 297 -27.38 20.40 -22.40
C LEU A 297 -28.89 20.50 -22.22
N PRO A 298 -29.61 21.20 -23.12
CA PRO A 298 -31.07 21.23 -23.08
C PRO A 298 -31.60 19.78 -23.12
N PRO A 299 -32.69 19.48 -22.40
CA PRO A 299 -33.26 18.14 -22.38
C PRO A 299 -33.47 17.65 -23.83
N PRO A 300 -33.20 16.37 -24.12
CA PRO A 300 -33.45 15.83 -25.45
C PRO A 300 -34.90 16.15 -25.81
N ARG A 301 -35.08 16.88 -26.91
CA ARG A 301 -36.43 17.12 -27.43
C ARG A 301 -37.04 15.76 -27.71
N ASP A 302 -38.16 15.50 -27.06
CA ASP A 302 -38.96 14.30 -27.24
C ASP A 302 -39.53 14.33 -28.67
N GLU A 303 -38.74 13.89 -29.66
CA GLU A 303 -39.22 13.66 -31.02
C GLU A 303 -40.06 12.38 -31.02
N THR A 304 -41.26 12.47 -30.46
CA THR A 304 -42.31 11.47 -30.66
C THR A 304 -42.75 11.53 -32.13
N ARG A 305 -42.01 10.89 -33.02
CA ARG A 305 -42.44 10.69 -34.41
C ARG A 305 -43.59 9.69 -34.41
N VAL A 306 -44.82 10.21 -34.38
CA VAL A 306 -46.04 9.44 -34.62
C VAL A 306 -46.00 8.96 -36.08
N PHE A 307 -45.60 7.72 -36.29
CA PHE A 307 -45.71 7.04 -37.58
C PHE A 307 -47.17 6.61 -37.76
N THR A 308 -47.99 7.44 -38.39
CA THR A 308 -49.33 7.03 -38.84
C THR A 308 -49.18 6.15 -40.08
N ALA A 309 -49.40 4.85 -39.94
CA ALA A 309 -49.55 3.95 -41.08
C ALA A 309 -50.92 4.18 -41.73
N SER A 310 -50.93 4.58 -43.00
CA SER A 310 -52.13 4.64 -43.83
C SER A 310 -52.49 3.24 -44.34
N PRO A 311 -53.72 2.74 -44.14
CA PRO A 311 -54.20 1.52 -44.79
C PRO A 311 -54.80 1.82 -46.17
N THR A 312 -54.39 1.04 -47.18
CA THR A 312 -55.09 0.84 -48.46
C THR A 312 -55.38 -0.64 -48.63
#